data_AF-A0A7S2NIL8-F1
#
_entry.id   AF-A0A7S2NIL8-F1
#
_cell.length_a   1.000
_cell.length_b   1.000
_cell.length_c   1.000
_cell.angle_alpha   90.00
_cell.angle_beta   90.00
_cell.angle_gamma   90.00
#
_symmetry.space_group_name_H-M   'P 1'
#
loop_
_entity.id
_entity.type
_entity.pdbx_description
1 polymer ?
#
loop_
_entity_poly.entity_id
_entity_poly.type
_entity_poly.pdbx_seq_one_letter_code
_entity_poly.pdbx_strand_id
1 'polypeptide(L)'
;EAAADDWVLLPILVGHLSEQACARFAGHLAPLFDDEATVFVVSSDFCHWGSKFRYQPRYQNALQPGPHLVPGMGVAGQANPINAEIEALDLRAIELIRKQDGRAFAAHLDAERNTICGRHP
;
A
#
# COMPACT_ATOMS: atom_id res chain seq x y z
N GLU A 1 5.06 -40.95 -5.24
CA GLU A 1 4.66 -39.76 -6.01
C GLU A 1 3.93 -38.81 -5.07
N ALA A 2 4.34 -37.55 -5.00
CA ALA A 2 3.52 -36.54 -4.33
C ALA A 2 2.26 -36.35 -5.16
N ALA A 3 1.08 -36.39 -4.54
CA ALA A 3 -0.18 -36.09 -5.22
C ALA A 3 -0.04 -34.72 -5.91
N ALA A 4 -0.40 -34.64 -7.20
CA ALA A 4 -0.50 -33.36 -7.86
C ALA A 4 -1.55 -32.54 -7.09
N ASP A 5 -1.16 -31.34 -6.68
CA ASP A 5 -2.04 -30.40 -6.02
C ASP A 5 -3.29 -30.13 -6.88
N ASP A 6 -4.49 -30.30 -6.31
CA ASP A 6 -5.80 -30.08 -6.98
C ASP A 6 -6.13 -28.59 -7.21
N TRP A 7 -5.12 -27.72 -7.32
CA TRP A 7 -5.28 -26.28 -7.52
C TRP A 7 -4.37 -25.74 -8.62
N VAL A 8 -4.81 -24.65 -9.24
CA VAL A 8 -4.08 -23.98 -10.32
C VAL A 8 -3.68 -22.58 -9.86
N LEU A 9 -2.41 -22.21 -10.08
CA LEU A 9 -1.94 -20.84 -9.88
C LEU A 9 -2.06 -20.05 -11.18
N LEU A 10 -2.77 -18.92 -11.13
CA LEU A 10 -2.78 -17.92 -12.20
C LEU A 10 -1.94 -16.70 -11.80
N PRO A 11 -0.67 -16.61 -12.21
CA PRO A 11 0.15 -15.43 -11.93
C PRO A 11 -0.24 -14.27 -12.84
N ILE A 12 -0.53 -13.11 -12.24
CA ILE A 12 -0.83 -11.87 -12.96
C ILE A 12 0.18 -10.80 -12.55
N LEU A 13 0.96 -10.31 -13.53
CA LEU A 13 1.86 -9.18 -13.32
C LEU A 13 1.12 -7.87 -13.59
N VAL A 14 0.88 -7.08 -12.55
CA VAL A 14 0.21 -5.78 -12.66
C VAL A 14 1.27 -4.67 -12.72
N GLY A 15 1.22 -3.88 -13.79
CA GLY A 15 2.10 -2.73 -13.99
C GLY A 15 1.51 -1.42 -13.47
N HIS A 16 1.93 -0.31 -14.08
CA HIS A 16 1.30 0.98 -13.85
C HIS A 16 0.06 1.11 -14.74
N LEU A 17 -1.11 1.23 -14.12
CA LEU A 17 -2.39 1.28 -14.82
C LEU A 17 -3.05 2.66 -14.67
N SER A 18 -3.80 3.06 -15.70
CA SER A 18 -4.77 4.15 -15.59
C SER A 18 -6.06 3.64 -14.95
N GLU A 19 -6.89 4.54 -14.42
CA GLU A 19 -8.21 4.18 -13.85
C GLU A 19 -9.08 3.41 -14.86
N GLN A 20 -9.06 3.82 -16.14
CA GLN A 20 -9.78 3.12 -17.20
C GLN A 20 -9.24 1.70 -17.44
N ALA A 21 -7.91 1.53 -17.38
CA ALA A 21 -7.29 0.20 -17.52
C ALA A 21 -7.63 -0.69 -16.33
N CYS A 22 -7.60 -0.17 -15.09
CA CYS A 22 -8.04 -0.89 -13.89
C CYS A 22 -9.48 -1.38 -14.03
N ALA A 23 -10.41 -0.49 -14.40
CA ALA A 23 -11.82 -0.85 -14.59
C ALA A 23 -12.01 -1.95 -15.65
N ARG A 24 -11.26 -1.87 -16.77
CA ARG A 24 -11.29 -2.89 -17.82
C ARG A 24 -10.79 -4.25 -17.32
N PHE A 25 -9.64 -4.30 -16.63
CA PHE A 25 -9.09 -5.55 -16.11
C PHE A 25 -9.97 -6.13 -15.00
N ALA A 26 -10.49 -5.30 -14.11
CA ALA A 26 -11.47 -5.71 -13.09
C ALA A 26 -12.68 -6.38 -13.73
N GLY A 27 -13.22 -5.85 -14.83
CA GLY A 27 -14.32 -6.48 -15.57
C GLY A 27 -13.98 -7.87 -16.14
N HIS A 28 -12.72 -8.12 -16.51
CA HIS A 28 -12.28 -9.44 -16.97
C HIS A 28 -12.03 -10.42 -15.81
N LEU A 29 -11.63 -9.92 -14.64
CA LEU A 29 -11.34 -10.74 -13.45
C LEU A 29 -12.57 -10.98 -12.57
N ALA A 30 -13.62 -10.16 -12.68
CA ALA A 30 -14.83 -10.27 -11.88
C ALA A 30 -15.47 -11.67 -11.88
N PRO A 31 -15.59 -12.40 -13.02
CA PRO A 31 -16.13 -13.75 -13.01
C PRO A 31 -15.30 -14.74 -12.18
N LEU A 32 -13.98 -14.55 -12.09
CA LEU A 32 -13.11 -15.35 -11.23
C LEU A 32 -13.20 -14.90 -9.77
N PHE A 33 -13.40 -13.60 -9.52
CA PHE A 33 -13.53 -13.05 -8.17
C PHE A 33 -14.83 -13.50 -7.49
N ASP A 34 -15.90 -13.66 -8.26
CA ASP A 34 -17.21 -14.13 -7.78
C ASP A 34 -17.29 -15.67 -7.63
N ASP A 35 -16.26 -16.41 -8.06
CA ASP A 35 -16.20 -17.87 -7.92
C ASP A 35 -15.66 -18.27 -6.53
N GLU A 36 -16.48 -18.96 -5.74
CA GLU A 36 -16.11 -19.44 -4.40
C GLU A 36 -14.94 -20.44 -4.40
N ALA A 37 -14.64 -21.07 -5.53
CA ALA A 37 -13.48 -21.95 -5.69
C ALA A 37 -12.17 -21.17 -5.96
N THR A 38 -12.24 -19.86 -6.16
CA THR A 38 -11.09 -19.01 -6.48
C THR A 38 -10.69 -18.15 -5.29
N VAL A 39 -9.37 -18.07 -5.03
CA VAL A 39 -8.80 -17.16 -4.03
C VAL A 39 -7.92 -16.13 -4.73
N PHE A 40 -8.19 -14.84 -4.48
CA PHE A 40 -7.34 -13.75 -4.93
C PHE A 40 -6.30 -13.41 -3.88
N VAL A 41 -5.02 -13.48 -4.26
CA VAL A 41 -3.92 -13.01 -3.43
C VAL A 41 -3.37 -11.73 -4.05
N VAL A 42 -3.61 -10.61 -3.36
CA VAL A 42 -3.09 -9.29 -3.74
C VAL A 42 -1.80 -9.03 -2.96
N SER A 43 -0.68 -8.88 -3.68
CA SER A 43 0.63 -8.65 -3.07
C SER A 43 0.94 -7.16 -3.00
N SER A 44 1.09 -6.62 -1.79
CA SER A 44 1.48 -5.23 -1.57
C SER A 44 2.17 -5.03 -0.22
N ASP A 45 3.21 -4.20 -0.22
CA ASP A 45 3.70 -3.48 0.95
C ASP A 45 3.02 -2.10 1.02
N PHE A 46 2.96 -1.53 2.23
CA PHE A 46 2.43 -0.20 2.51
C PHE A 46 3.53 0.87 2.48
N CYS A 47 3.61 1.78 3.47
CA CYS A 47 4.51 2.92 3.41
C CYS A 47 5.98 2.52 3.37
N HIS A 48 6.66 2.91 2.30
CA HIS A 48 8.10 2.98 2.22
C HIS A 48 8.57 4.39 2.62
N TRP A 49 8.98 4.53 3.89
CA TRP A 49 9.36 5.82 4.48
C TRP A 49 10.86 6.05 4.52
N GLY A 50 11.28 7.29 4.23
CA GLY A 50 12.62 7.80 4.47
C GLY A 50 13.32 8.29 3.20
N SER A 51 14.51 8.86 3.39
CA SER A 51 15.30 9.48 2.31
C SER A 51 15.62 8.53 1.14
N LYS A 52 15.89 7.24 1.42
CA LYS A 52 16.12 6.21 0.40
C LYS A 52 14.93 6.02 -0.55
N PHE A 53 13.72 6.23 -0.04
CA PHE A 53 12.47 6.15 -0.81
C PHE A 53 11.99 7.52 -1.30
N ARG A 54 12.72 8.60 -0.97
CA ARG A 54 12.37 9.99 -1.25
C ARG A 54 10.99 10.39 -0.72
N TYR A 55 10.55 9.77 0.37
CA TYR A 55 9.22 9.99 0.94
C TYR A 55 9.32 10.23 2.45
N GLN A 56 9.16 11.50 2.83
CA GLN A 56 9.14 11.96 4.23
C GLN A 56 8.44 13.35 4.29
N PRO A 57 7.15 13.43 3.91
CA PRO A 57 6.47 14.68 3.53
C PRO A 57 6.57 15.80 4.58
N ARG A 58 6.49 15.49 5.87
CA ARG A 58 6.65 16.50 6.95
C ARG A 58 8.09 16.92 7.25
N TYR A 59 9.07 16.20 6.73
CA TYR A 59 10.50 16.48 6.90
C TYR A 59 11.15 17.04 5.62
N GLN A 60 10.38 17.26 4.55
CA GLN A 60 10.87 17.86 3.31
C GLN A 60 10.92 19.40 3.33
N ASN A 61 10.24 20.06 4.29
CA ASN A 61 10.16 21.52 4.42
C ASN A 61 10.68 22.07 5.77
N ALA A 62 11.55 21.34 6.47
CA ALA A 62 12.14 21.84 7.71
C ALA A 62 13.28 22.84 7.43
N LEU A 63 12.93 24.11 7.22
CA LEU A 63 13.83 25.26 7.48
C LEU A 63 14.08 25.48 8.98
N GLN A 64 13.75 24.51 9.84
CA GLN A 64 14.10 24.54 11.25
C GLN A 64 14.90 23.29 11.60
N PRO A 65 16.17 23.44 12.03
CA PRO A 65 16.95 22.35 12.60
C PRO A 65 16.39 22.05 14.00
N GLY A 66 15.30 21.29 14.08
CA GLY A 66 14.91 20.56 15.28
C GLY A 66 15.87 19.37 15.46
N PRO A 67 16.08 18.89 16.71
CA PRO A 67 17.21 18.04 17.04
C PRO A 67 17.22 16.85 16.09
N HIS A 68 18.33 16.70 15.40
CA HIS A 68 18.60 15.55 14.55
C HIS A 68 18.10 14.30 15.26
N LEU A 69 16.96 13.76 14.79
CA LEU A 69 16.60 12.39 15.06
C LEU A 69 17.65 11.58 14.30
N VAL A 70 18.78 11.37 14.98
CA VAL A 70 19.81 10.45 14.58
C VAL A 70 19.12 9.12 14.27
N PRO A 71 19.30 8.58 13.05
CA PRO A 71 18.79 7.26 12.73
C PRO A 71 19.32 6.27 13.78
N GLY A 72 18.42 5.70 14.59
CA GLY A 72 18.78 4.71 15.62
C GLY A 72 18.67 5.16 17.09
N MET A 73 18.27 6.40 17.39
CA MET A 73 18.08 6.85 18.78
C MET A 73 16.59 7.10 19.10
N GLY A 74 15.81 6.03 19.04
CA GLY A 74 14.56 5.98 19.80
C GLY A 74 14.93 5.84 21.28
N VAL A 75 14.57 6.82 22.11
CA VAL A 75 14.61 6.63 23.56
C VAL A 75 13.57 5.57 23.89
N ALA A 76 13.99 4.41 24.41
CA ALA A 76 13.08 3.36 24.82
C ALA A 76 12.01 3.94 25.76
N GLY A 77 10.74 3.91 25.34
CA GLY A 77 9.61 4.43 26.11
C GLY A 77 9.01 5.76 25.65
N GLN A 78 9.54 6.43 24.62
CA GLN A 78 8.86 7.55 23.97
C GLN A 78 8.33 7.15 22.58
N ALA A 79 7.07 7.52 22.30
CA ALA A 79 6.49 7.36 20.96
C ALA A 79 7.35 8.13 19.95
N ASN A 80 7.97 7.43 19.01
CA ASN A 80 8.70 8.07 17.92
C ASN A 80 7.66 8.74 17.01
N PRO A 81 7.57 10.08 16.92
CA PRO A 81 6.50 10.73 16.16
C PRO A 81 6.40 10.26 14.69
N ILE A 82 7.49 9.74 14.11
CA ILE A 82 7.51 9.16 12.76
C ILE A 82 6.70 7.86 12.68
N ASN A 83 6.79 6.97 13.67
CA ASN A 83 6.10 5.68 13.59
C ASN A 83 4.58 5.85 13.65
N ALA A 84 4.09 6.73 14.52
CA ALA A 84 2.70 7.07 14.65
C ALA A 84 2.15 7.76 13.39
N GLU A 85 2.99 8.55 12.70
CA GLU A 85 2.62 9.15 11.43
C GLU A 85 2.50 8.12 10.29
N ILE A 86 3.48 7.22 10.18
CA ILE A 86 3.42 6.09 9.24
C ILE A 86 2.17 5.25 9.50
N GLU A 87 1.93 4.89 10.76
CA GLU A 87 0.78 4.10 11.18
C GLU A 87 -0.54 4.81 10.83
N ALA A 88 -0.68 6.09 11.15
CA ALA A 88 -1.88 6.86 10.82
C ALA A 88 -2.08 7.02 9.31
N LEU A 89 -1.00 7.08 8.52
CA LEU A 89 -1.07 7.13 7.06
C LEU A 89 -1.56 5.77 6.50
N ASP A 90 -0.96 4.67 6.92
CA ASP A 90 -1.27 3.34 6.42
C ASP A 90 -2.65 2.85 6.88
N LEU A 91 -3.02 3.10 8.14
CA LEU A 91 -4.36 2.75 8.64
C LEU A 91 -5.46 3.49 7.88
N ARG A 92 -5.25 4.75 7.47
CA ARG A 92 -6.21 5.47 6.63
C ARG A 92 -6.42 4.77 5.28
N ALA A 93 -5.34 4.32 4.64
CA ALA A 93 -5.41 3.56 3.40
C ALA A 93 -6.14 2.20 3.60
N ILE A 94 -5.78 1.47 4.66
CA ILE A 94 -6.42 0.18 5.02
C ILE A 94 -7.92 0.35 5.26
N GLU A 95 -8.35 1.39 5.97
CA GLU A 95 -9.76 1.64 6.21
C GLU A 95 -10.56 1.89 4.93
N LEU A 96 -9.97 2.53 3.93
CA LEU A 96 -10.61 2.73 2.62
C LEU A 96 -10.74 1.41 1.85
N ILE A 97 -9.71 0.56 1.91
CA ILE A 97 -9.73 -0.80 1.35
C ILE A 97 -10.82 -1.65 2.04
N ARG A 98 -10.88 -1.62 3.38
CA ARG A 98 -11.91 -2.36 4.16
C ARG A 98 -13.33 -1.93 3.82
N LYS A 99 -13.53 -0.66 3.48
CA LYS A 99 -14.82 -0.11 3.03
C LYS A 99 -15.12 -0.38 1.55
N GLN A 100 -14.20 -1.01 0.83
CA GLN A 100 -14.28 -1.24 -0.61
C GLN A 100 -14.47 0.07 -1.41
N ASP A 101 -13.93 1.18 -0.91
CA ASP A 101 -14.04 2.50 -1.54
C ASP A 101 -12.79 2.81 -2.37
N GLY A 102 -12.74 2.24 -3.58
CA GLY A 102 -11.61 2.41 -4.50
C GLY A 102 -11.40 3.86 -4.93
N ARG A 103 -12.46 4.67 -5.02
CA ARG A 103 -12.35 6.09 -5.42
C ARG A 103 -11.72 6.92 -4.31
N ALA A 104 -12.15 6.74 -3.07
CA ALA A 104 -11.55 7.42 -1.94
C ALA A 104 -10.10 6.95 -1.71
N PHE A 105 -9.82 5.66 -1.93
CA PHE A 105 -8.45 5.13 -1.89
C PHE A 105 -7.53 5.80 -2.92
N ALA A 106 -7.98 5.91 -4.19
CA ALA A 106 -7.25 6.64 -5.22
C ALA A 106 -7.01 8.11 -4.84
N ALA A 107 -8.05 8.80 -4.36
CA ALA A 107 -7.92 10.19 -3.91
C ALA A 107 -6.96 10.35 -2.72
N HIS A 108 -6.94 9.39 -1.79
CA HIS A 108 -5.98 9.35 -0.68
C HIS A 108 -4.54 9.21 -1.17
N LEU A 109 -4.29 8.32 -2.14
CA LEU A 109 -2.98 8.15 -2.75
C LEU A 109 -2.50 9.41 -3.48
N ASP A 110 -3.40 10.10 -4.19
CA ASP A 110 -3.05 11.36 -4.88
C ASP A 110 -2.69 12.47 -3.89
N ALA A 111 -3.44 12.56 -2.79
CA ALA A 111 -3.26 13.60 -1.77
C ALA A 111 -1.98 13.38 -0.93
N GLU A 112 -1.79 12.17 -0.42
CA GLU A 112 -0.70 11.87 0.52
C GLU A 112 0.56 11.40 -0.21
N ARG A 113 0.44 10.89 -1.43
CA ARG A 113 1.53 10.24 -2.20
C ARG A 113 2.17 9.07 -1.45
N ASN A 114 1.38 8.37 -0.62
CA ASN A 114 1.85 7.20 0.11
C ASN A 114 2.47 6.17 -0.86
N THR A 115 3.59 5.59 -0.46
CA THR A 115 4.46 4.76 -1.31
C THR A 115 4.06 3.29 -1.34
N ILE A 116 2.75 3.02 -1.28
CA ILE A 116 2.14 1.69 -1.42
C ILE A 116 2.50 1.11 -2.80
N CYS A 117 3.16 -0.06 -2.82
CA CYS A 117 3.70 -0.62 -4.05
C CYS A 117 2.64 -1.33 -4.90
N GLY A 118 1.72 -2.06 -4.27
CA GLY A 118 0.59 -2.73 -4.90
C GLY A 118 -0.67 -1.88 -4.93
N ARG A 119 -0.55 -0.58 -5.23
CA ARG A 119 -1.71 0.34 -5.30
C ARG A 119 -2.64 0.13 -6.51
N HIS A 120 -2.27 -0.75 -7.43
CA HIS A 120 -2.97 -1.01 -8.69
C HIS A 120 -3.60 -2.41 -8.78
N PRO A 121 -2.94 -3.50 -8.31
CA PRO A 121 -3.62 -4.74 -7.95
C PRO A 121 -4.79 -4.52 -6.99
#